data_AF-A0A256ZH34-F1
#
_entry.id   AF-A0A256ZH34-F1
#
_cell.length_a   1.000
_cell.length_b   1.000
_cell.length_c   1.000
_cell.angle_alpha   90.00
_cell.angle_beta   90.00
_cell.angle_gamma   90.00
#
_symmetry.space_group_name_H-M   'P 1'
#
loop_
_entity.id
_entity.type
_entity.pdbx_description
1 polymer ?
#
loop_
_entity_poly.entity_id
_entity_poly.type
_entity_poly.pdbx_seq_one_letter_code
_entity_poly.pdbx_strand_id
1 'polypeptide(L)'
;MERWFLEKHAKYTGHLYGVKKTLFEAVSPFQHIEIVELAHFGKTLILDGKIQSSEDSEWIYHETLVHPVMVAHEKPERVLIIGGGEGATAREVLKHSTVKAVDMVEIDIMVFQACK
;
A
#
# COMPACT_ATOMS: atom_id res chain seq x y z
N MET A 1 -19.37 14.09 14.52
CA MET A 1 -18.49 15.06 13.84
C MET A 1 -17.83 14.33 12.69
N GLU A 2 -17.95 14.85 11.47
CA GLU A 2 -17.29 14.28 10.30
C GLU A 2 -15.78 14.56 10.39
N ARG A 3 -14.94 13.51 10.44
CA ARG A 3 -13.49 13.66 10.38
C ARG A 3 -13.08 13.87 8.93
N TRP A 4 -12.19 14.82 8.69
CA TRP A 4 -11.60 15.07 7.37
C TRP A 4 -10.09 14.88 7.44
N PHE A 5 -9.51 14.32 6.38
CA PHE A 5 -8.07 14.12 6.23
C PHE A 5 -7.55 15.00 5.09
N LEU A 6 -6.56 15.84 5.38
CA LEU A 6 -5.90 16.70 4.40
C LEU A 6 -4.53 16.11 4.05
N GLU A 7 -4.38 15.70 2.80
CA GLU A 7 -3.07 15.32 2.25
C GLU A 7 -2.49 16.48 1.44
N LYS A 8 -1.35 17.03 1.88
CA LYS A 8 -0.62 18.03 1.09
C LYS A 8 0.30 17.32 0.10
N HIS A 9 0.15 17.55 -1.20
CA HIS A 9 1.02 16.98 -2.23
C HIS A 9 2.19 17.91 -2.59
N ALA A 10 1.96 19.22 -2.57
CA ALA A 10 2.96 20.25 -2.86
C ALA A 10 2.72 21.52 -2.03
N LYS A 11 3.57 22.54 -2.17
CA LYS A 11 3.52 23.80 -1.41
C LYS A 11 2.13 24.46 -1.40
N TYR A 12 1.40 24.36 -2.51
CA TYR A 12 0.09 24.99 -2.70
C TYR A 12 -0.98 24.03 -3.24
N THR A 13 -0.76 22.72 -3.12
CA THR A 13 -1.68 21.70 -3.66
C THR A 13 -1.87 20.58 -2.64
N GLY A 14 -3.13 20.21 -2.41
CA GLY A 14 -3.50 19.09 -1.55
C GLY A 14 -4.93 18.65 -1.83
N HIS A 15 -5.28 17.47 -1.33
CA HIS A 15 -6.61 16.90 -1.43
C HIS A 15 -7.21 16.70 -0.04
N LEU A 16 -8.53 16.90 0.06
CA LEU A 16 -9.28 16.71 1.29
C LEU A 16 -10.21 15.51 1.12
N TYR A 17 -10.13 14.57 2.06
CA TYR A 17 -10.88 13.32 2.02
C TYR A 17 -11.75 13.19 3.26
N GLY A 18 -13.02 12.83 3.07
CA GLY A 18 -13.92 12.53 4.19
C GLY A 18 -13.55 11.17 4.78
N VAL A 19 -13.38 11.10 6.10
CA VAL A 19 -13.07 9.88 6.84
C VAL A 19 -14.34 9.38 7.52
N LYS A 20 -14.81 8.18 7.12
CA LYS A 20 -15.95 7.52 7.74
C LYS A 20 -15.57 6.93 9.09
N LYS A 21 -14.41 6.28 9.16
CA LYS A 21 -13.95 5.57 10.35
C LYS A 21 -12.42 5.44 10.38
N THR A 22 -11.84 5.45 11.57
CA THR A 22 -10.46 5.04 11.81
C THR A 22 -10.47 3.60 12.30
N LEU A 23 -9.77 2.72 11.60
CA LEU A 23 -9.73 1.28 11.85
C LEU A 23 -8.50 0.91 12.68
N PHE A 24 -7.37 1.57 12.43
CA PHE A 24 -6.10 1.36 13.11
C PHE A 24 -5.32 2.67 13.15
N GLU A 25 -4.58 2.90 14.23
CA GLU A 25 -3.63 4.00 14.35
C GLU A 25 -2.51 3.60 15.32
N ALA A 26 -1.25 3.78 14.90
CA ALA A 26 -0.07 3.51 15.71
C ALA A 26 1.11 4.39 15.26
N VAL A 27 2.16 4.45 16.08
CA VAL A 27 3.45 5.05 15.72
C VAL A 27 4.52 4.00 15.90
N SER A 28 5.26 3.69 14.84
CA SER A 28 6.43 2.83 14.86
C SER A 28 7.72 3.60 15.14
N PRO A 29 8.85 2.92 15.32
CA PRO A 29 10.16 3.59 15.31
C PRO A 29 10.47 4.32 13.99
N PHE A 30 9.69 4.08 12.93
CA PHE A 30 9.93 4.62 11.58
C PHE A 30 8.91 5.67 11.16
N GLN A 31 7.62 5.49 11.48
CA GLN A 31 6.54 6.32 10.93
C GLN A 31 5.23 6.22 11.73
N HIS A 32 4.34 7.18 11.52
CA HIS A 32 2.93 7.09 11.91
C HIS A 32 2.16 6.26 10.89
N ILE A 33 1.32 5.34 11.38
CA ILE A 33 0.57 4.37 10.58
C ILE A 33 -0.90 4.52 10.91
N GLU A 34 -1.73 4.76 9.89
CA GLU A 34 -3.18 4.74 10.01
C GLU A 34 -3.81 3.83 8.96
N ILE A 35 -4.86 3.10 9.37
CA ILE A 35 -5.81 2.52 8.42
C ILE A 35 -7.15 3.20 8.68
N VAL A 36 -7.67 3.85 7.66
CA VAL A 36 -8.95 4.56 7.72
C VAL A 36 -9.89 4.03 6.64
N GLU A 37 -11.19 4.23 6.81
CA GLU A 37 -12.17 4.09 5.74
C GLU A 37 -12.47 5.48 5.18
N LEU A 38 -11.96 5.78 3.99
CA LEU A 38 -12.28 7.00 3.26
C LEU A 38 -13.64 6.87 2.57
N ALA A 39 -14.38 7.97 2.49
CA ALA A 39 -15.76 7.97 2.02
C ALA A 39 -15.95 7.34 0.63
N HIS A 40 -15.02 7.63 -0.29
CA HIS A 40 -15.05 7.19 -1.69
C HIS A 40 -14.00 6.13 -2.04
N PHE A 41 -12.92 6.00 -1.25
CA PHE A 41 -11.76 5.15 -1.61
C PHE A 41 -11.68 3.85 -0.81
N GLY A 42 -12.65 3.60 0.08
CA GLY A 42 -12.69 2.39 0.90
C GLY A 42 -11.63 2.41 1.99
N LYS A 43 -11.13 1.23 2.38
CA LYS A 43 -10.01 1.13 3.32
C LYS A 43 -8.74 1.70 2.69
N THR A 44 -8.07 2.57 3.43
CA THR A 44 -6.90 3.31 2.97
C THR A 44 -5.79 3.24 4.00
N LEU A 45 -4.61 2.82 3.57
CA LEU A 45 -3.36 2.88 4.34
C LEU A 45 -2.75 4.28 4.19
N ILE A 46 -2.49 4.93 5.32
CA ILE A 46 -1.83 6.23 5.40
C ILE A 46 -0.58 6.07 6.25
N LEU A 47 0.57 6.48 5.71
CA LEU A 47 1.86 6.51 6.41
C LEU A 47 2.36 7.94 6.47
N ASP A 48 2.69 8.45 7.65
CA ASP A 48 3.11 9.85 7.89
C ASP A 48 2.21 10.89 7.21
N GLY A 49 0.89 10.67 7.25
CA GLY A 49 -0.08 11.56 6.62
C GLY A 49 -0.06 11.56 5.09
N LYS A 50 0.46 10.50 4.46
CA LYS A 50 0.45 10.27 3.01
C LYS A 50 -0.30 9.00 2.66
N ILE A 51 -1.22 9.08 1.72
CA ILE A 51 -1.94 7.91 1.23
C ILE A 51 -0.94 7.01 0.49
N GLN A 52 -0.84 5.76 0.92
CA GLN A 52 0.00 4.76 0.26
C GLN A 52 -0.83 3.88 -0.67
N SER A 53 -2.00 3.46 -0.20
CA SER A 53 -2.86 2.53 -0.92
C SER A 53 -4.32 2.69 -0.49
N SER A 54 -5.24 2.45 -1.41
CA SER A 54 -6.68 2.50 -1.17
C SER A 54 -7.39 1.36 -1.89
N GLU A 55 -8.31 0.70 -1.18
CA GLU A 55 -9.06 -0.49 -1.63
C GLU A 55 -9.67 -0.35 -3.03
N ASP A 56 -10.21 0.82 -3.39
CA ASP A 56 -10.87 1.04 -4.67
C ASP A 56 -9.91 1.11 -5.88
N SER A 57 -8.63 1.42 -5.66
CA SER A 57 -7.71 1.81 -6.75
C SER A 57 -6.30 1.23 -6.68
N GLU A 58 -5.94 0.56 -5.59
CA GLU A 58 -4.59 0.00 -5.40
C GLU A 58 -4.19 -1.00 -6.50
N TRP A 59 -5.17 -1.70 -7.07
CA TRP A 59 -4.94 -2.63 -8.17
C TRP A 59 -4.27 -1.94 -9.37
N ILE A 60 -4.62 -0.67 -9.67
CA ILE A 60 -3.99 0.08 -10.76
C ILE A 60 -2.50 0.24 -10.53
N TYR A 61 -2.12 0.61 -9.30
CA TYR A 61 -0.72 0.80 -8.93
C TYR A 61 0.03 -0.54 -8.95
N HIS A 62 -0.50 -1.57 -8.28
CA HIS A 62 0.21 -2.84 -8.13
C HIS A 62 0.30 -3.64 -9.44
N GLU A 63 -0.76 -3.64 -10.27
CA GLU A 63 -0.72 -4.27 -11.58
C GLU A 63 0.30 -3.57 -12.51
N THR A 64 0.33 -2.23 -12.49
CA THR A 64 1.28 -1.45 -13.29
C THR A 64 2.71 -1.60 -12.79
N LEU A 65 2.91 -1.71 -11.48
CA LEU A 65 4.23 -1.91 -10.88
C LEU A 65 4.82 -3.29 -11.22
N VAL A 66 3.98 -4.34 -11.17
CA VAL A 66 4.46 -5.73 -11.21
C VAL A 66 4.44 -6.32 -12.62
N HIS A 67 3.31 -6.26 -13.31
CA HIS A 67 3.13 -7.07 -14.53
C HIS A 67 4.06 -6.71 -15.69
N PRO A 68 4.39 -5.43 -15.97
CA PRO A 68 5.28 -5.10 -17.08
C PRO A 68 6.63 -5.81 -17.00
N VAL A 69 7.25 -5.86 -15.82
CA VAL A 69 8.56 -6.51 -15.63
C VAL A 69 8.42 -8.03 -15.63
N MET A 70 7.38 -8.56 -14.98
CA MET A 70 7.16 -10.01 -14.89
C MET A 70 6.82 -10.65 -16.24
N VAL A 71 6.10 -9.95 -17.12
CA VAL A 71 5.78 -10.41 -18.48
C VAL A 71 6.98 -10.25 -19.42
N ALA A 72 7.82 -9.23 -19.23
CA ALA A 72 8.99 -9.01 -20.06
C ALA A 72 10.13 -10.03 -19.81
N HIS A 73 10.17 -10.61 -18.61
CA HIS A 73 11.15 -11.64 -18.27
C HIS A 73 10.65 -13.01 -18.73
N GLU A 74 11.49 -13.79 -19.44
CA GLU A 74 11.06 -15.08 -20.03
C GLU A 74 10.56 -16.10 -18.97
N LYS A 75 11.20 -16.13 -17.80
CA LYS A 75 10.86 -17.08 -16.73
C LYS A 75 11.21 -16.56 -15.31
N PRO A 76 10.46 -15.61 -14.74
CA PRO A 76 10.74 -15.10 -13.41
C PRO A 76 10.38 -16.16 -12.35
N GLU A 77 11.39 -16.73 -11.68
CA GLU A 77 11.21 -17.80 -10.69
C GLU A 77 11.45 -17.37 -9.24
N ARG A 78 12.31 -16.39 -9.00
CA ARG A 78 12.59 -15.84 -7.66
C ARG A 78 12.51 -14.32 -7.71
N VAL A 79 11.69 -13.73 -6.86
CA VAL A 79 11.42 -12.29 -6.85
C VAL A 79 11.76 -11.71 -5.49
N LEU A 80 12.49 -10.59 -5.48
CA LEU A 80 12.77 -9.79 -4.29
C LEU A 80 11.90 -8.53 -4.33
N ILE A 81 11.15 -8.28 -3.28
CA ILE A 81 10.38 -7.06 -3.05
C ILE A 81 11.05 -6.31 -1.90
N ILE A 82 11.41 -5.04 -2.15
CA ILE A 82 11.92 -4.14 -1.10
C ILE A 82 10.79 -3.22 -0.67
N GLY A 83 10.46 -3.24 0.63
CA GLY A 83 9.23 -2.67 1.15
C GLY A 83 8.03 -3.55 0.82
N GLY A 84 6.91 -2.92 0.44
CA GLY A 84 5.69 -3.64 0.07
C GLY A 84 4.95 -4.24 1.26
N GLY A 85 5.16 -3.71 2.49
CA GLY A 85 4.53 -4.20 3.72
C GLY A 85 3.02 -4.36 3.68
N GLU A 86 2.31 -3.68 2.78
CA GLU A 86 0.88 -3.91 2.51
C GLU A 86 0.57 -5.33 1.99
N GLY A 87 1.51 -5.96 1.27
CA GLY A 87 1.37 -7.30 0.69
C GLY A 87 0.74 -7.33 -0.71
N ALA A 88 0.15 -6.24 -1.20
CA ALA A 88 -0.48 -6.18 -2.52
C ALA A 88 0.53 -6.39 -3.68
N THR A 89 1.77 -5.87 -3.58
CA THR A 89 2.84 -6.20 -4.53
C THR A 89 3.11 -7.70 -4.59
N ALA A 90 3.19 -8.37 -3.42
CA ALA A 90 3.42 -9.80 -3.35
C ALA A 90 2.24 -10.59 -3.93
N ARG A 91 1.00 -10.15 -3.68
CA ARG A 91 -0.22 -10.72 -4.28
C ARG A 91 -0.13 -10.71 -5.81
N GLU A 92 0.26 -9.60 -6.42
CA GLU A 92 0.39 -9.50 -7.88
C GLU A 92 1.54 -10.36 -8.43
N VAL A 93 2.68 -10.41 -7.74
CA VAL A 93 3.81 -11.29 -8.13
C VAL A 93 3.38 -12.75 -8.11
N LEU A 94 2.65 -13.17 -7.09
CA LEU A 94 2.18 -14.55 -6.91
C LEU A 94 1.09 -14.98 -7.91
N LYS A 95 0.55 -14.05 -8.73
CA LYS A 95 -0.32 -14.42 -9.86
C LYS A 95 0.46 -15.09 -11.01
N HIS A 96 1.79 -14.95 -11.06
CA HIS A 96 2.62 -15.56 -12.11
C HIS A 96 3.05 -16.98 -11.73
N SER A 97 2.57 -17.97 -12.46
CA SER A 97 2.78 -19.40 -12.16
C SER A 97 4.23 -19.88 -12.26
N THR A 98 5.13 -19.10 -12.87
CA THR A 98 6.57 -19.39 -12.91
C THR A 98 7.27 -19.12 -11.58
N VAL A 99 6.69 -18.28 -10.72
CA VAL A 99 7.28 -17.87 -9.45
C VAL A 99 7.31 -19.05 -8.48
N LYS A 100 8.49 -19.31 -7.92
CA LYS A 100 8.76 -20.36 -6.93
C LYS A 100 9.03 -19.79 -5.54
N ALA A 101 9.53 -18.56 -5.45
CA ALA A 101 9.80 -17.88 -4.18
C ALA A 101 9.66 -16.36 -4.32
N VAL A 102 9.14 -15.74 -3.27
CA VAL A 102 9.08 -14.28 -3.11
C VAL A 102 9.70 -13.94 -1.76
N ASP A 103 10.77 -13.15 -1.80
CA ASP A 103 11.42 -12.59 -0.62
C ASP A 103 10.94 -11.15 -0.48
N MET A 104 10.15 -10.83 0.56
CA MET A 104 9.70 -9.46 0.85
C MET A 104 10.44 -8.91 2.06
N VAL A 105 11.19 -7.82 1.87
CA VAL A 105 12.01 -7.19 2.90
C VAL A 105 11.37 -5.88 3.31
N GLU A 106 10.58 -5.94 4.38
CA GLU A 106 9.93 -4.79 5.02
C GLU A 106 10.67 -4.41 6.29
N ILE A 107 11.05 -3.14 6.43
CA ILE A 107 11.79 -2.63 7.59
C ILE A 107 10.85 -2.38 8.78
N ASP A 108 9.61 -2.01 8.49
CA ASP A 108 8.60 -1.70 9.49
C ASP A 108 7.57 -2.83 9.62
N ILE A 109 7.85 -3.77 10.52
CA ILE A 109 6.97 -4.92 10.78
C ILE A 109 5.55 -4.50 11.20
N MET A 110 5.36 -3.31 11.76
CA MET A 110 4.02 -2.87 12.15
C MET A 110 3.17 -2.48 10.96
N VAL A 111 3.75 -2.01 9.86
CA VAL A 111 3.01 -1.80 8.60
C VAL A 111 2.46 -3.14 8.11
N PHE A 112 3.29 -4.17 8.09
CA PHE A 112 2.88 -5.52 7.71
C PHE A 112 1.79 -6.08 8.64
N GLN A 113 1.95 -5.93 9.95
CA GLN A 113 0.96 -6.42 10.91
C GLN A 113 -0.38 -5.69 10.80
N ALA A 114 -0.38 -4.39 10.50
CA ALA A 114 -1.60 -3.62 10.33
C ALA A 114 -2.38 -4.04 9.07
N CYS A 115 -1.68 -4.47 8.01
CA CYS A 115 -2.29 -4.82 6.72
C CYS A 115 -2.65 -6.31 6.57
N LYS A 116 -2.29 -7.15 7.55
CA LYS A 116 -2.54 -8.59 7.56
C LYS A 116 -3.98 -8.94 7.94
#